data_AF-A0A2X2JWH6-F1
#
_entry.id   AF-A0A2X2JWH6-F1
#
_cell.length_a   1.000
_cell.length_b   1.000
_cell.length_c   1.000
_cell.angle_alpha   90.00
_cell.angle_beta   90.00
_cell.angle_gamma   90.00
#
_symmetry.space_group_name_H-M   'P 1'
#
loop_
_entity.id
_entity.type
_entity.pdbx_description
1 polymer ?
#
loop_
_entity_poly.entity_id
_entity_poly.type
_entity_poly.pdbx_seq_one_letter_code
_entity_poly.pdbx_strand_id
1 'polypeptide(L)'
;MPFSHLFAKLTKSGAPWFGAIIQLIIAIIMMSMGAFDTITNMLIFVIWLFYCMSFVAVIILRKREPNMERPYKVPLYPIIPLIAILAGSFVLINTLFTQFILAIIGILITALGIPVYYYKKKQKAA
;
A
#
# COMPACT_ATOMS: atom_id res chain seq x y z
N MET A 1 -11.80 -10.62 -8.26
CA MET A 1 -10.58 -10.25 -9.01
C MET A 1 -10.59 -11.05 -10.32
N PRO A 2 -10.07 -10.54 -11.45
CA PRO A 2 -9.81 -11.42 -12.59
C PRO A 2 -8.83 -12.52 -12.12
N PHE A 3 -9.04 -13.77 -12.55
CA PHE A 3 -8.22 -14.93 -12.12
C PHE A 3 -8.24 -15.27 -10.61
N SER A 4 -9.25 -14.84 -9.84
CA SER A 4 -9.29 -15.12 -8.38
C SER A 4 -9.21 -16.60 -8.01
N HIS A 5 -9.68 -17.50 -8.88
CA HIS A 5 -9.60 -18.94 -8.65
C HIS A 5 -8.16 -19.49 -8.74
N LEU A 6 -7.27 -18.84 -9.49
CA LEU A 6 -5.85 -19.21 -9.57
C LEU A 6 -5.08 -18.68 -8.36
N PHE A 7 -5.31 -17.42 -7.97
CA PHE A 7 -4.68 -16.81 -6.80
C PHE A 7 -5.18 -17.37 -5.46
N ALA A 8 -6.42 -17.85 -5.40
CA ALA A 8 -6.99 -18.48 -4.21
C ALA A 8 -6.63 -19.97 -4.06
N LYS A 9 -5.90 -20.57 -5.01
CA LYS A 9 -5.52 -21.98 -4.92
C LYS A 9 -4.38 -22.15 -3.93
N LEU A 10 -4.67 -22.79 -2.80
CA LEU A 10 -3.73 -22.99 -1.70
C LEU A 10 -2.99 -24.32 -1.84
N THR A 11 -1.72 -24.32 -1.45
CA THR A 11 -0.95 -25.55 -1.21
C THR A 11 -1.41 -26.22 0.09
N LYS A 12 -0.95 -27.46 0.34
CA LYS A 12 -1.25 -28.21 1.58
C LYS A 12 -0.91 -27.44 2.87
N SER A 13 0.05 -26.51 2.82
CA SER A 13 0.45 -25.63 3.94
C SER A 13 -0.32 -24.30 4.02
N GLY A 14 -1.38 -24.10 3.21
CA GLY A 14 -2.21 -22.90 3.24
C GLY A 14 -1.65 -21.68 2.50
N ALA A 15 -0.55 -21.84 1.74
CA ALA A 15 0.06 -20.74 0.99
C ALA A 15 -0.47 -20.64 -0.46
N PRO A 16 -0.72 -19.44 -1.00
CA PRO A 16 -1.15 -19.26 -2.39
C PRO A 16 0.05 -19.36 -3.36
N TRP A 17 0.36 -20.58 -3.82
CA TRP A 17 1.55 -20.87 -4.63
C TRP A 17 1.61 -20.08 -5.95
N PHE A 18 0.47 -19.88 -6.61
CA PHE A 18 0.44 -19.19 -7.91
C PHE A 18 0.81 -17.71 -7.78
N GLY A 19 0.35 -17.05 -6.71
CA GLY A 19 0.75 -15.67 -6.41
C GLY A 19 2.23 -15.54 -6.08
N ALA A 20 2.77 -16.50 -5.31
CA ALA A 20 4.19 -16.53 -4.97
C ALA A 20 5.09 -16.69 -6.19
N ILE A 21 4.72 -17.56 -7.15
CA ILE A 21 5.48 -17.72 -8.39
C ILE A 21 5.46 -16.45 -9.24
N ILE A 22 4.31 -15.79 -9.38
CA ILE A 22 4.23 -14.52 -10.12
C ILE A 22 5.13 -13.48 -9.48
N GLN A 23 5.10 -13.35 -8.14
CA GLN A 23 5.96 -12.43 -7.43
C GLN A 23 7.45 -12.76 -7.60
N LEU A 24 7.82 -14.04 -7.58
CA LEU A 24 9.19 -14.49 -7.81
C LEU A 24 9.69 -14.13 -9.22
N ILE A 25 8.85 -14.37 -10.24
CA ILE A 25 9.20 -14.04 -11.64
C ILE A 25 9.43 -12.53 -11.77
N ILE A 26 8.53 -11.71 -11.22
CA ILE A 26 8.66 -10.25 -11.22
C ILE A 26 9.97 -9.84 -10.53
N ALA A 27 10.29 -10.42 -9.37
CA ALA A 27 11.52 -10.11 -8.64
C ALA A 27 12.79 -10.45 -9.45
N ILE A 28 12.85 -11.62 -10.09
CA ILE A 28 14.00 -12.03 -10.92
C ILE A 28 14.19 -11.05 -12.09
N ILE A 29 13.11 -10.70 -12.78
CA ILE A 29 13.17 -9.73 -13.89
C ILE A 29 13.72 -8.39 -13.39
N MET A 30 13.19 -7.88 -12.28
CA MET A 30 13.63 -6.58 -11.71
C MET A 30 15.10 -6.58 -11.32
N MET A 31 15.59 -7.66 -10.69
CA MET A 31 16.99 -7.80 -10.32
C MET A 31 17.89 -7.83 -11.55
N SER A 32 17.48 -8.56 -12.60
CA SER A 32 18.26 -8.66 -13.85
C SER A 32 18.37 -7.33 -14.61
N MET A 33 17.38 -6.45 -14.47
CA MET A 33 17.37 -5.12 -15.11
C MET A 33 18.19 -4.05 -14.37
N GLY A 34 18.76 -4.35 -13.20
CA GLY A 34 19.50 -3.36 -12.39
C GLY A 34 18.64 -2.20 -11.88
N ALA A 35 17.31 -2.28 -12.03
CA ALA A 35 16.36 -1.21 -11.70
C ALA A 35 15.84 -1.29 -10.25
N PHE A 36 16.50 -2.08 -9.39
CA PHE A 36 16.04 -2.35 -8.03
C PHE A 36 15.88 -1.06 -7.21
N ASP A 37 16.88 -0.18 -7.24
CA ASP A 37 16.85 1.08 -6.49
C ASP A 37 15.72 1.99 -6.96
N THR A 38 15.57 2.14 -8.27
CA THR A 38 14.53 2.97 -8.89
C THR A 38 13.13 2.52 -8.48
N ILE A 39 12.88 1.22 -8.52
CA ILE A 39 11.55 0.69 -8.22
C ILE A 39 11.29 0.69 -6.71
N THR A 40 12.30 0.37 -5.90
CA THR A 40 12.20 0.41 -4.44
C THR A 40 11.94 1.83 -3.95
N ASN A 41 12.62 2.83 -4.51
CA ASN A 41 12.37 4.23 -4.15
C ASN A 41 10.94 4.68 -4.48
N MET A 42 10.44 4.30 -5.67
CA MET A 42 9.04 4.55 -6.04
C MET A 42 8.06 3.84 -5.08
N LEU A 43 8.34 2.59 -4.72
CA LEU A 43 7.52 1.80 -3.80
C LEU A 43 7.50 2.39 -2.39
N ILE A 44 8.65 2.81 -1.87
CA ILE A 44 8.76 3.42 -0.54
C ILE A 44 7.90 4.69 -0.47
N PHE A 45 7.93 5.53 -1.51
CA PHE A 45 7.06 6.70 -1.59
C PHE A 45 5.57 6.33 -1.45
N VAL A 46 5.11 5.37 -2.26
CA VAL A 46 3.70 4.94 -2.25
C VAL A 46 3.30 4.33 -0.91
N ILE A 47 4.16 3.51 -0.29
CA ILE A 47 3.88 2.92 1.03
C ILE A 47 3.76 4.00 2.10
N TRP A 48 4.67 4.97 2.12
CA TRP A 48 4.61 6.07 3.08
C TRP A 48 3.35 6.92 2.92
N LEU A 49 2.85 7.09 1.69
CA LEU A 49 1.59 7.77 1.42
C LEU A 49 0.43 7.05 2.13
N PHE A 50 0.32 5.74 1.97
CA PHE A 50 -0.72 4.94 2.63
C PHE A 50 -0.54 4.85 4.16
N TYR A 51 0.69 4.84 4.65
CA TYR A 51 0.96 4.88 6.09
C TYR A 51 0.50 6.20 6.72
N CYS A 52 0.83 7.34 6.10
CA CYS A 52 0.32 8.64 6.53
C CYS A 52 -1.21 8.66 6.57
N MET A 53 -1.87 8.17 5.52
CA MET A 53 -3.34 8.04 5.51
C MET A 53 -3.86 7.16 6.64
N SER A 54 -3.17 6.05 6.93
CA SER A 54 -3.54 5.12 8.00
C SER A 54 -3.38 5.76 9.39
N PHE A 55 -2.31 6.51 9.64
CA PHE A 55 -2.11 7.24 10.90
C PHE A 55 -3.16 8.34 11.10
N VAL A 56 -3.51 9.07 10.03
CA VAL A 56 -4.62 10.03 10.05
C VAL A 56 -5.94 9.31 10.33
N ALA A 57 -6.17 8.14 9.72
CA ALA A 57 -7.38 7.35 9.96
C ALA A 57 -7.54 6.94 11.43
N VAL A 58 -6.45 6.65 12.16
CA VAL A 58 -6.50 6.37 13.61
C VAL A 58 -7.04 7.58 14.38
N ILE A 59 -6.60 8.80 14.07
CA ILE A 59 -7.07 10.02 14.73
C ILE A 59 -8.53 10.30 14.38
N ILE A 60 -8.91 10.12 13.12
CA ILE A 60 -10.29 10.31 12.64
C ILE A 60 -11.23 9.29 13.30
N LEU A 61 -10.88 8.01 13.29
CA LEU A 61 -11.73 6.95 13.84
C LEU A 61 -11.92 7.12 15.34
N ARG A 62 -10.91 7.68 16.04
CA ARG A 62 -11.05 8.01 17.46
C ARG A 62 -12.11 9.06 17.75
N LYS A 63 -12.31 10.02 16.84
CA LYS A 63 -13.37 11.04 16.94
C LYS A 63 -14.72 10.54 16.43
N ARG A 64 -14.73 9.77 15.34
CA ARG A 64 -15.95 9.30 14.68
C ARG A 64 -16.64 8.18 15.46
N GLU A 65 -15.86 7.26 16.03
CA GLU A 65 -16.36 6.07 16.71
C GLU A 65 -15.71 5.95 18.11
N PRO A 66 -16.10 6.84 19.05
CA PRO A 66 -15.51 6.88 20.38
C PRO A 66 -15.85 5.63 21.22
N ASN A 67 -17.02 5.04 21.01
CA ASN A 67 -17.56 3.93 21.81
C ASN A 67 -17.17 2.54 21.30
N MET A 68 -16.41 2.45 20.20
CA MET A 68 -15.92 1.17 19.69
C MET A 68 -15.01 0.50 20.74
N GLU A 69 -15.18 -0.80 20.97
CA GLU A 69 -14.29 -1.57 21.83
C GLU A 69 -12.88 -1.59 21.22
N ARG A 70 -11.87 -1.20 22.00
CA ARG A 70 -10.47 -1.09 21.55
C ARG A 70 -9.60 -2.03 22.37
N PRO A 71 -9.38 -3.28 21.91
CA PRO A 71 -8.50 -4.25 22.59
C PRO A 71 -7.07 -3.73 22.77
N TYR A 72 -6.61 -2.88 21.84
CA TYR A 72 -5.33 -2.19 21.93
C TYR A 72 -5.49 -0.69 21.76
N LYS A 73 -4.82 0.09 22.62
CA LYS A 73 -4.76 1.55 22.55
C LYS A 73 -3.31 1.96 22.37
N VAL A 74 -3.05 2.76 21.34
CA VAL A 74 -1.71 3.34 21.12
C VAL A 74 -1.28 4.12 22.37
N PRO A 75 -0.14 3.79 22.99
CA PRO A 75 0.38 4.52 24.14
C PRO A 75 0.70 5.97 23.75
N LEU A 76 0.65 6.90 24.70
CA LEU A 76 0.97 8.32 24.47
C LEU A 76 0.17 8.97 23.32
N TYR A 77 -1.06 8.52 23.07
CA TYR A 77 -1.95 9.18 22.13
C TYR A 77 -2.28 10.60 22.61
N PRO A 78 -2.25 11.64 21.75
CA PRO A 78 -2.09 11.62 20.29
C PRO A 78 -0.65 11.85 19.77
N ILE A 79 0.34 11.90 20.66
CA ILE A 79 1.72 12.30 20.33
C ILE A 79 2.36 11.31 19.33
N ILE A 80 2.25 10.01 19.57
CA ILE A 80 2.86 9.00 18.69
C ILE A 80 2.31 9.07 17.26
N PRO A 81 0.98 9.06 17.03
CA PRO A 81 0.44 9.25 15.68
C PRO A 81 0.86 10.57 15.03
N LEU A 82 0.95 11.65 15.81
CA LEU A 82 1.35 12.96 15.27
C LEU A 82 2.80 12.95 14.79
N ILE A 83 3.72 12.38 15.57
CA ILE A 83 5.12 12.20 15.18
C ILE A 83 5.21 11.33 13.93
N ALA A 84 4.45 10.24 13.86
CA ALA A 84 4.44 9.35 12.69
C ALA A 84 3.95 10.07 11.42
N ILE A 85 2.93 10.92 11.53
CA ILE A 85 2.45 11.76 10.42
C ILE A 85 3.49 12.79 10.02
N LEU A 86 4.16 13.45 10.97
CA LEU A 86 5.21 14.43 10.68
C LEU A 86 6.40 13.78 9.97
N ALA A 87 6.88 12.65 10.49
CA ALA A 87 7.98 11.89 9.89
C ALA A 87 7.61 11.38 8.48
N GLY A 88 6.42 10.81 8.32
CA GLY A 88 5.97 10.33 7.02
C GLY A 88 5.74 11.46 6.02
N SER A 89 5.20 12.60 6.45
CA SER A 89 5.06 13.78 5.60
C SER A 89 6.41 14.32 5.18
N PHE A 90 7.41 14.33 6.08
CA PHE A 90 8.78 14.69 5.75
C PHE A 90 9.36 13.79 4.65
N VAL A 91 9.22 12.46 4.76
CA VAL A 91 9.68 11.52 3.74
C VAL A 91 8.99 11.77 2.39
N LEU A 92 7.67 11.98 2.40
CA LEU A 92 6.91 12.25 1.17
C LEU A 92 7.33 13.56 0.50
N ILE A 93 7.45 14.64 1.28
CA ILE A 93 7.86 15.95 0.77
C ILE A 93 9.29 15.88 0.24
N ASN A 94 10.21 15.28 1.00
CA ASN A 94 11.60 15.10 0.57
C ASN A 94 11.67 14.33 -0.74
N THR A 95 10.98 13.18 -0.82
CA THR A 95 10.98 12.34 -2.02
C THR A 95 10.34 13.04 -3.22
N LEU A 96 9.32 13.88 -2.99
CA LEU A 96 8.69 14.67 -4.05
C LEU A 96 9.67 15.68 -4.64
N PHE A 97 10.56 16.27 -3.83
CA PHE A 97 11.59 17.19 -4.32
C PHE A 97 12.80 16.47 -4.93
N THR A 98 13.24 15.36 -4.34
CA THR A 98 14.45 14.66 -4.81
C THR A 98 14.18 13.75 -6.01
N GLN A 99 12.97 13.18 -6.11
CA GLN A 99 12.61 12.14 -7.08
C GLN A 99 11.19 12.33 -7.63
N PHE A 100 10.86 13.56 -8.03
CA PHE A 100 9.53 13.95 -8.50
C PHE A 100 8.92 13.02 -9.57
N ILE A 101 9.72 12.64 -10.58
CA ILE A 101 9.27 11.77 -11.67
C ILE A 101 8.88 10.40 -11.14
N LEU A 102 9.70 9.80 -10.26
CA LEU A 102 9.42 8.48 -9.68
C LEU A 102 8.20 8.52 -8.77
N ALA A 103 8.03 9.60 -8.00
CA ALA A 103 6.83 9.82 -7.18
C ALA A 103 5.55 9.86 -8.03
N ILE A 104 5.54 10.62 -9.14
CA ILE A 104 4.40 10.68 -10.06
C ILE A 104 4.11 9.31 -10.67
N ILE A 105 5.13 8.61 -11.16
CA ILE A 105 4.95 7.27 -11.75
C ILE A 105 4.36 6.31 -10.71
N GLY A 106 4.84 6.35 -9.47
CA GLY A 106 4.29 5.54 -8.36
C GLY A 106 2.81 5.83 -8.10
N ILE A 107 2.42 7.11 -8.09
CA ILE A 107 1.00 7.51 -7.94
C ILE A 107 0.17 7.00 -9.13
N LEU A 108 0.66 7.17 -10.36
CA LEU A 108 -0.05 6.74 -11.57
C LEU A 108 -0.26 5.22 -11.57
N ILE A 109 0.79 4.44 -11.28
CA ILE A 109 0.70 2.98 -11.20
C ILE A 109 -0.32 2.56 -10.12
N THR A 110 -0.30 3.24 -8.97
CA THR A 110 -1.28 2.98 -7.90
C THR A 110 -2.71 3.32 -8.36
N ALA A 111 -2.87 4.45 -9.06
CA ALA A 111 -4.15 4.91 -9.57
C ALA A 111 -4.72 4.00 -10.67
N LEU A 112 -3.89 3.24 -11.41
CA LEU A 112 -4.36 2.21 -12.35
C LEU A 112 -5.18 1.11 -11.66
N GLY A 113 -5.05 0.93 -10.35
CA GLY A 113 -5.94 0.06 -9.57
C GLY A 113 -7.39 0.53 -9.55
N ILE A 114 -7.65 1.83 -9.71
CA ILE A 114 -8.99 2.44 -9.64
C ILE A 114 -9.87 2.00 -10.83
N PRO A 115 -9.44 2.13 -12.12
CA PRO A 115 -10.18 1.58 -13.25
C PRO A 115 -10.52 0.09 -13.12
N VAL A 116 -9.55 -0.72 -12.65
CA VAL A 116 -9.75 -2.17 -12.46
C VAL A 116 -10.81 -2.44 -11.38
N TYR A 117 -10.78 -1.67 -10.30
CA TYR A 117 -11.79 -1.74 -9.24
C TYR A 117 -13.19 -1.40 -9.76
N TYR A 118 -13.36 -0.30 -10.50
CA TYR A 118 -14.66 0.10 -11.05
C TYR A 118 -15.20 -0.88 -12.09
N TYR A 119 -14.35 -1.37 -13.00
CA TYR A 119 -14.73 -2.37 -13.99
C TYR A 119 -15.31 -3.63 -13.33
N LYS A 120 -14.71 -4.08 -12.23
CA LYS A 120 -15.18 -5.25 -11.48
C LYS A 120 -16.40 -4.96 -10.61
N LYS A 121 -16.51 -3.77 -10.02
CA LYS A 121 -17.72 -3.36 -9.27
C LYS A 121 -18.95 -3.41 -10.19
N LYS A 122 -18.80 -2.97 -11.45
CA LYS A 122 -19.85 -3.06 -12.47
C LYS A 122 -20.19 -4.51 -12.85
N GLN A 123 -19.21 -5.42 -12.94
CA GLN A 123 -19.44 -6.85 -13.19
C GLN A 123 -20.11 -7.61 -12.03
N LYS A 124 -19.99 -7.14 -10.79
CA LYS A 124 -20.67 -7.75 -9.64
C LYS A 124 -22.09 -7.22 -9.42
N ALA A 125 -22.43 -6.09 -10.05
CA ALA A 125 -23.72 -5.41 -9.92
C ALA A 125 -24.66 -5.69 -11.12
N ALA A 126 -24.21 -6.45 -12.11
CA ALA A 126 -24.98 -6.98 -13.24
C ALA A 126 -25.02 -8.51 -13.13
#